data_AF-A0A3M0H7U5-F1
#
_entry.id   AF-A0A3M0H7U5-F1
#
_cell.length_a   1.000
_cell.length_b   1.000
_cell.length_c   1.000
_cell.angle_alpha   90.00
_cell.angle_beta   90.00
_cell.angle_gamma   90.00
#
_symmetry.space_group_name_H-M   'P 1'
#
loop_
_entity.id
_entity.type
_entity.pdbx_description
1 polymer ?
#
loop_
_entity_poly.entity_id
_entity_poly.type
_entity_poly.pdbx_seq_one_letter_code
_entity_poly.pdbx_strand_id
1 'polypeptide(L)'
;MQETDDLARFGKVVAARRARLALTRFEVRDAGGPSDTTLGNIENDTLGRAPSPAVIRRLDQGLRWSKGSAAAVLAGGDPVPLESLSNRNSRSSSAAAEPDAIVLPLDEINNLFGLHRQLNAAHESCRGADPPLEYFDQVVGGFNAFVSRVAGRYATAVLERSGGPGRTLPPMAEMAFGPLLDKPAVDYDPVEREEQLYRRWLAGRHDDIDDELDARFQERWAERE
;
A
#
# COMPACT_ATOMS: atom_id res chain seq x y z
N MET A 1 32.54 4.36 25.02
CA MET A 1 31.25 3.77 25.46
C MET A 1 30.08 4.34 24.67
N GLN A 2 30.03 5.66 24.45
CA GLN A 2 28.96 6.33 23.69
C GLN A 2 28.93 5.92 22.20
N GLU A 3 30.08 5.86 21.53
CA GLU A 3 30.17 5.52 20.10
C GLU A 3 29.69 4.09 19.76
N THR A 4 29.94 3.11 20.64
CA THR A 4 29.42 1.73 20.48
C THR A 4 27.91 1.64 20.72
N ASP A 5 27.38 2.45 21.63
CA ASP A 5 25.93 2.47 21.90
C ASP A 5 25.15 3.12 20.74
N ASP A 6 25.73 4.16 20.13
CA ASP A 6 25.17 4.82 18.94
C ASP A 6 25.13 3.88 17.72
N LEU A 7 26.15 3.05 17.52
CA LEU A 7 26.18 2.04 16.45
C LEU A 7 25.16 0.92 16.68
N ALA A 8 25.03 0.43 17.91
CA ALA A 8 24.02 -0.56 18.26
C ALA A 8 22.59 0.00 18.09
N ARG A 9 22.35 1.26 18.47
CA ARG A 9 21.08 1.96 18.19
C ARG A 9 20.84 2.07 16.69
N PHE A 10 21.85 2.48 15.92
CA PHE A 10 21.75 2.63 14.47
C PHE A 10 21.33 1.31 13.79
N GLY A 11 21.97 0.20 14.15
CA GLY A 11 21.61 -1.14 13.65
C GLY A 11 20.15 -1.51 13.94
N LYS A 12 19.68 -1.26 15.18
CA LYS A 12 18.29 -1.51 15.58
C LYS A 12 17.29 -0.67 14.79
N VAL A 13 17.56 0.62 14.58
CA VAL A 13 16.68 1.52 13.82
C VAL A 13 16.59 1.09 12.35
N VAL A 14 17.72 0.72 11.76
CA VAL A 14 17.78 0.17 10.39
C VAL A 14 16.95 -1.13 10.28
N ALA A 15 17.15 -2.08 11.20
CA ALA A 15 16.41 -3.34 11.23
C ALA A 15 14.89 -3.12 11.40
N ALA A 16 14.51 -2.24 12.35
CA ALA A 16 13.11 -1.92 12.61
C ALA A 16 12.44 -1.27 11.41
N ARG A 17 13.14 -0.37 10.71
CA ARG A 17 12.61 0.25 9.48
C ARG A 17 12.40 -0.78 8.38
N ARG A 18 13.40 -1.63 8.12
CA ARG A 18 13.28 -2.70 7.12
C ARG A 18 12.10 -3.62 7.43
N ALA A 19 11.95 -4.03 8.69
CA ALA A 19 10.83 -4.85 9.14
C ALA A 19 9.48 -4.15 8.96
N ARG A 20 9.39 -2.85 9.28
CA ARG A 20 8.17 -2.05 9.06
C ARG A 20 7.77 -1.94 7.58
N LEU A 21 8.74 -1.96 6.68
CA LEU A 21 8.52 -1.99 5.23
C LEU A 21 8.25 -3.41 4.70
N ALA A 22 8.29 -4.43 5.56
CA ALA A 22 8.20 -5.85 5.20
C ALA A 22 9.22 -6.28 4.12
N LEU A 23 10.40 -5.64 4.09
CA LEU A 23 11.43 -5.95 3.10
C LEU A 23 12.43 -6.98 3.63
N THR A 24 12.84 -7.89 2.77
CA THR A 24 14.06 -8.69 2.92
C THR A 24 15.29 -7.83 2.67
N ARG A 25 16.46 -8.30 3.10
CA ARG A 25 17.74 -7.59 2.84
C ARG A 25 18.07 -7.54 1.35
N PHE A 26 17.63 -8.56 0.59
CA PHE A 26 17.76 -8.62 -0.86
C PHE A 26 16.92 -7.52 -1.53
N GLU A 27 15.66 -7.36 -1.13
CA GLU A 27 14.78 -6.31 -1.68
C GLU A 27 15.27 -4.90 -1.32
N VAL A 28 15.88 -4.70 -0.15
CA VAL A 28 16.53 -3.42 0.18
C VAL A 28 17.67 -3.12 -0.79
N ARG A 29 18.50 -4.11 -1.14
CA ARG A 29 19.56 -3.94 -2.14
C ARG A 29 18.99 -3.61 -3.52
N ASP A 30 17.97 -4.34 -3.96
CA ASP A 30 17.34 -4.12 -5.27
C ASP A 30 16.65 -2.74 -5.35
N ALA A 31 16.17 -2.23 -4.21
CA ALA A 31 15.69 -0.85 -4.07
C ALA A 31 16.81 0.21 -4.05
N GLY A 32 18.07 -0.15 -4.32
CA GLY A 32 19.23 0.75 -4.32
C GLY A 32 19.97 0.85 -2.97
N GLY A 33 19.64 -0.03 -2.03
CA GLY A 33 20.29 -0.16 -0.73
C GLY A 33 21.69 -0.78 -0.79
N PRO A 34 22.37 -0.88 0.37
CA PRO A 34 23.64 -1.61 0.46
C PRO A 34 23.45 -3.11 0.19
N SER A 35 24.55 -3.86 0.01
CA SER A 35 24.44 -5.31 -0.15
C SER A 35 23.78 -5.95 1.07
N ASP A 36 23.11 -7.07 0.85
CA ASP A 36 22.49 -7.90 1.89
C ASP A 36 23.44 -8.22 3.05
N THR A 37 24.70 -8.55 2.73
CA THR A 37 25.77 -8.83 3.70
C THR A 37 26.13 -7.56 4.49
N THR A 38 26.28 -6.42 3.83
CA THR A 38 26.59 -5.15 4.49
C THR A 38 25.44 -4.72 5.41
N LEU A 39 24.20 -4.87 4.93
CA LEU A 39 23.00 -4.57 5.69
C LEU A 39 22.86 -5.49 6.91
N GLY A 40 23.11 -6.79 6.74
CA GLY A 40 23.13 -7.74 7.85
C GLY A 40 24.16 -7.39 8.92
N ASN A 41 25.37 -6.97 8.51
CA ASN A 41 26.41 -6.57 9.46
C ASN A 41 26.06 -5.27 10.21
N ILE A 42 25.34 -4.34 9.57
CA ILE A 42 24.83 -3.13 10.23
C ILE A 42 23.74 -3.48 11.23
N GLU A 43 22.75 -4.30 10.84
CA GLU A 43 21.61 -4.67 11.70
C GLU A 43 22.03 -5.46 12.94
N ASN A 44 23.09 -6.27 12.82
CA ASN A 44 23.61 -7.10 13.91
C ASN A 44 24.74 -6.44 14.71
N ASP A 45 25.08 -5.18 14.41
CA ASP A 45 26.22 -4.47 15.03
C ASP A 45 27.57 -5.21 14.91
N THR A 46 27.76 -5.94 13.80
CA THR A 46 28.99 -6.70 13.53
C THR A 46 29.94 -6.00 12.55
N LEU A 47 29.58 -4.81 12.08
CA LEU A 47 30.42 -4.01 11.18
C LEU A 47 31.72 -3.54 11.87
N GLY A 48 31.69 -3.40 13.21
CA GLY A 48 32.84 -3.02 14.05
C GLY A 48 33.33 -1.58 13.85
N ARG A 49 32.65 -0.79 13.02
CA ARG A 49 32.93 0.62 12.72
C ARG A 49 31.69 1.31 12.15
N ALA A 50 31.72 2.63 12.08
CA ALA A 50 30.72 3.39 11.36
C ALA A 50 30.66 3.02 9.85
N PRO A 51 29.44 2.91 9.26
CA PRO A 51 29.29 2.72 7.82
C PRO A 51 29.87 3.88 7.01
N SER A 52 30.35 3.61 5.80
CA SER A 52 30.87 4.66 4.92
C SER A 52 29.76 5.62 4.44
N PRO A 53 30.09 6.87 4.05
CA PRO A 53 29.10 7.81 3.51
C PRO A 53 28.31 7.29 2.30
N ALA A 54 28.94 6.43 1.48
CA ALA A 54 28.28 5.78 0.36
C ALA A 54 27.22 4.77 0.82
N VAL A 55 27.51 4.00 1.88
CA VAL A 55 26.55 3.05 2.48
C VAL A 55 25.41 3.81 3.16
N ILE A 56 25.71 4.89 3.88
CA ILE A 56 24.69 5.76 4.51
C ILE A 56 23.71 6.29 3.47
N ARG A 57 24.21 6.80 2.33
CA ARG A 57 23.35 7.25 1.22
C ARG A 57 22.50 6.14 0.62
N ARG A 58 23.05 4.93 0.49
CA ARG A 58 22.29 3.77 -0.01
C ARG A 58 21.21 3.35 0.97
N LEU A 59 21.45 3.46 2.28
CA LEU A 59 20.42 3.19 3.30
C LEU A 59 19.24 4.15 3.17
N ASP A 60 19.48 5.45 2.94
CA ASP A 60 18.38 6.40 2.68
C ASP A 60 17.49 5.92 1.52
N GLN A 61 18.12 5.46 0.43
CA GLN A 61 17.42 4.99 -0.76
C GLN A 61 16.67 3.68 -0.51
N GLY A 62 17.37 2.63 -0.05
CA GLY A 62 16.80 1.30 0.13
C GLY A 62 15.76 1.21 1.24
N LEU A 63 15.81 2.10 2.25
CA LEU A 63 14.85 2.14 3.36
C LEU A 63 13.79 3.24 3.22
N ARG A 64 13.72 3.88 2.04
CA ARG A 64 12.74 4.92 1.72
C ARG A 64 12.72 6.01 2.80
N TRP A 65 13.90 6.49 3.15
CA TRP A 65 14.08 7.67 3.97
C TRP A 65 14.41 8.88 3.12
N SER A 66 14.14 10.08 3.65
CA SER A 66 14.66 11.29 3.03
C SER A 66 16.18 11.31 3.11
N LYS A 67 16.81 11.92 2.09
CA LYS A 67 18.26 12.10 2.05
C LYS A 67 18.78 12.68 3.37
N GLY A 68 19.81 12.04 3.93
CA GLY A 68 20.45 12.42 5.19
C GLY A 68 19.87 11.78 6.45
N SER A 69 18.76 11.05 6.35
CA SER A 69 18.13 10.42 7.53
C SER A 69 19.02 9.37 8.17
N ALA A 70 19.66 8.50 7.39
CA ALA A 70 20.58 7.50 7.92
C ALA A 70 21.77 8.16 8.65
N ALA A 71 22.27 9.29 8.12
CA ALA A 71 23.31 10.06 8.82
C ALA A 71 22.80 10.65 10.14
N ALA A 72 21.56 11.16 10.16
CA ALA A 72 20.94 11.69 11.37
C ALA A 72 20.76 10.62 12.45
N VAL A 73 20.33 9.41 12.08
CA VAL A 73 20.22 8.28 13.02
C VAL A 73 21.58 7.90 13.60
N LEU A 74 22.62 7.85 12.76
CA LEU A 74 23.98 7.56 13.20
C LEU A 74 24.51 8.63 14.17
N ALA A 75 24.04 9.88 14.06
CA ALA A 75 24.33 10.97 14.97
C ALA A 75 23.39 11.02 16.20
N GLY A 76 22.58 9.98 16.44
CA GLY A 76 21.67 9.89 17.58
C GLY A 76 20.28 10.49 17.36
N GLY A 77 20.03 11.10 16.21
CA GLY A 77 18.72 11.62 15.81
C GLY A 77 17.74 10.52 15.36
N ASP A 78 16.61 10.96 14.79
CA ASP A 78 15.58 10.07 14.25
C ASP A 78 15.52 10.18 12.72
N PRO A 79 15.17 9.09 12.01
CA PRO A 79 15.07 9.13 10.56
C PRO A 79 13.78 9.84 10.13
N VAL A 80 13.76 10.34 8.89
CA VAL A 80 12.55 10.91 8.28
C VAL A 80 12.07 9.98 7.14
N PRO A 81 11.03 9.18 7.37
CA PRO A 81 10.38 8.38 6.33
C PRO A 81 9.82 9.24 5.19
N LEU A 82 9.95 8.78 3.93
CA LEU A 82 9.40 9.50 2.78
C LEU A 82 7.88 9.66 2.87
N GLU A 83 7.17 8.66 3.41
CA GLU A 83 5.71 8.77 3.63
C GLU A 83 5.32 9.87 4.63
N SER A 84 6.22 10.25 5.55
CA SER A 84 5.99 11.36 6.47
C SER A 84 6.11 12.73 5.79
N LEU A 85 6.91 12.83 4.72
CA LEU A 85 6.99 14.02 3.89
C LEU A 85 5.77 14.16 2.98
N SER A 86 5.31 13.04 2.39
CA SER A 86 4.07 13.02 1.61
C SER A 86 2.87 13.45 2.46
N ASN A 87 2.71 12.91 3.67
CA ASN A 87 1.60 13.28 4.56
C ASN A 87 1.65 14.76 4.99
N ARG A 88 2.84 15.34 5.18
CA ARG A 88 2.98 16.80 5.45
C ARG A 88 2.57 17.66 4.25
N ASN A 89 2.93 17.23 3.04
CA ASN A 89 2.49 17.90 1.82
C ASN A 89 0.98 17.73 1.63
N SER A 90 0.41 16.53 1.80
CA SER A 90 -1.04 16.30 1.73
C SER A 90 -1.84 17.15 2.72
N ARG A 91 -1.35 17.35 3.95
CA ARG A 91 -1.97 18.27 4.93
C ARG A 91 -1.90 19.75 4.52
N SER A 92 -0.93 20.12 3.68
CA SER A 92 -0.80 21.48 3.15
C SER A 92 -1.50 21.66 1.79
N SER A 93 -1.85 20.55 1.12
CA SER A 93 -2.50 20.53 -0.18
C SER A 93 -3.64 19.52 -0.21
N SER A 94 -4.67 19.71 0.62
CA SER A 94 -6.06 19.31 0.35
C SER A 94 -6.91 19.44 1.62
N ALA A 95 -7.74 20.49 1.65
CA ALA A 95 -8.93 20.56 2.49
C ALA A 95 -10.12 19.76 1.87
N ALA A 96 -9.84 18.74 1.04
CA ALA A 96 -10.83 17.90 0.39
C ALA A 96 -10.61 16.42 0.77
N ALA A 97 -11.20 16.05 1.90
CA ALA A 97 -12.00 14.83 2.11
C ALA A 97 -11.50 13.50 1.50
N GLU A 98 -10.26 13.07 1.76
CA GLU A 98 -9.93 11.64 1.66
C GLU A 98 -10.37 10.91 2.95
N PRO A 99 -10.96 9.70 2.85
CA PRO A 99 -11.28 8.92 4.03
C PRO A 99 -10.00 8.37 4.69
N ASP A 100 -9.77 8.74 5.96
CA ASP A 100 -8.63 8.25 6.76
C ASP A 100 -8.65 6.72 7.00
N ALA A 101 -9.79 6.06 6.79
CA ALA A 101 -9.96 4.62 6.95
C ALA A 101 -11.06 4.07 6.03
N ILE A 102 -10.93 2.80 5.66
CA ILE A 102 -11.98 2.01 5.00
C ILE A 102 -12.37 0.83 5.89
N VAL A 103 -13.66 0.48 5.89
CA VAL A 103 -14.15 -0.71 6.59
C VAL A 103 -13.89 -1.94 5.71
N LEU A 104 -13.15 -2.90 6.25
CA LEU A 104 -12.93 -4.20 5.61
C LEU A 104 -13.68 -5.28 6.38
N PRO A 105 -14.54 -6.08 5.70
CA PRO A 105 -15.13 -7.26 6.28
C PRO A 105 -14.09 -8.26 6.80
N LEU A 106 -14.39 -8.97 7.89
CA LEU A 106 -13.45 -9.90 8.53
C LEU A 106 -13.07 -11.08 7.62
N ASP A 107 -13.99 -11.54 6.77
CA ASP A 107 -13.75 -12.55 5.75
C ASP A 107 -12.71 -12.09 4.71
N GLU A 108 -12.68 -10.81 4.34
CA GLU A 108 -11.61 -10.28 3.46
C GLU A 108 -10.25 -10.29 4.15
N ILE A 109 -10.21 -9.98 5.45
CA ILE A 109 -8.97 -10.10 6.24
C ILE A 109 -8.52 -11.57 6.32
N ASN A 110 -9.46 -12.50 6.50
CA ASN A 110 -9.16 -13.93 6.48
C ASN A 110 -8.68 -14.41 5.10
N ASN A 111 -9.23 -13.87 4.02
CA ASN A 111 -8.76 -14.13 2.65
C ASN A 111 -7.31 -13.66 2.48
N LEU A 112 -6.96 -12.48 2.98
CA LEU A 112 -5.59 -11.98 2.97
C LEU A 112 -4.63 -12.90 3.76
N PHE A 113 -5.04 -13.36 4.95
CA PHE A 113 -4.25 -14.35 5.69
C PHE A 113 -4.11 -15.67 4.94
N GLY A 114 -5.15 -16.09 4.22
CA GLY A 114 -5.12 -17.23 3.31
C GLY A 114 -4.07 -17.07 2.20
N LEU A 115 -4.11 -15.95 1.49
CA LEU A 115 -3.15 -15.61 0.44
C LEU A 115 -1.71 -15.52 0.98
N HIS A 116 -1.53 -14.93 2.15
CA HIS A 116 -0.21 -14.87 2.80
C HIS A 116 0.34 -16.26 3.13
N ARG A 117 -0.49 -17.17 3.63
CA ARG A 117 -0.08 -18.57 3.86
C ARG A 117 0.28 -19.29 2.56
N GLN A 118 -0.47 -19.09 1.49
CA GLN A 118 -0.16 -19.67 0.18
C GLN A 118 1.15 -19.14 -0.39
N LEU A 119 1.39 -17.83 -0.28
CA LEU A 119 2.66 -17.24 -0.70
C LEU A 119 3.86 -17.79 0.10
N ASN A 120 3.72 -17.94 1.41
CA ASN A 120 4.77 -18.54 2.25
C ASN A 120 4.99 -20.02 1.91
N ALA A 121 3.92 -20.76 1.63
CA ALA A 121 4.02 -22.16 1.20
C ALA A 121 4.69 -22.27 -0.18
N ALA A 122 4.39 -21.36 -1.11
CA ALA A 122 5.09 -21.25 -2.39
C ALA A 122 6.57 -21.02 -2.17
N HIS A 123 6.92 -20.00 -1.38
CA HIS A 123 8.31 -19.63 -1.09
C HIS A 123 9.10 -20.77 -0.45
N GLU A 124 8.54 -21.50 0.52
CA GLU A 124 9.21 -22.66 1.12
C GLU A 124 9.34 -23.82 0.13
N SER A 125 8.33 -24.07 -0.71
CA SER A 125 8.38 -25.14 -1.73
C SER A 125 9.39 -24.85 -2.84
N CYS A 126 9.75 -23.58 -3.05
CA CYS A 126 10.74 -23.14 -4.04
C CYS A 126 12.18 -23.16 -3.52
N ARG A 127 12.43 -23.59 -2.28
CA ARG A 127 13.80 -23.80 -1.78
C ARG A 127 14.44 -24.98 -2.53
N GLY A 128 15.01 -24.70 -3.70
CA GLY A 128 15.79 -25.66 -4.49
C GLY A 128 15.11 -26.23 -5.74
N ALA A 129 13.91 -25.76 -6.10
CA ALA A 129 13.23 -26.09 -7.35
C ALA A 129 12.37 -24.89 -7.81
N ASP A 130 12.13 -24.76 -9.12
CA ASP A 130 11.19 -23.75 -9.62
C ASP A 130 9.75 -24.11 -9.20
N PRO A 131 8.93 -23.15 -8.74
CA PRO A 131 7.52 -23.40 -8.50
C PRO A 131 6.85 -23.83 -9.82
N PRO A 132 5.84 -24.72 -9.78
CA PRO A 132 4.95 -24.88 -10.91
C PRO A 132 4.34 -23.52 -11.26
N LEU A 133 4.56 -23.02 -12.48
CA LEU A 133 4.12 -21.68 -12.91
C LEU A 133 2.62 -21.43 -12.62
N GLU A 134 1.79 -22.46 -12.79
CA GLU A 134 0.34 -22.41 -12.50
C GLU A 134 0.03 -22.04 -11.03
N TYR A 135 0.83 -22.52 -10.09
CA TYR A 135 0.63 -22.22 -8.67
C TYR A 135 0.98 -20.76 -8.35
N PHE A 136 2.06 -20.26 -8.94
CA PHE A 136 2.45 -18.86 -8.79
C PHE A 136 1.42 -17.91 -9.42
N ASP A 137 0.94 -18.24 -10.62
CA ASP A 137 -0.12 -17.48 -11.31
C ASP A 137 -1.41 -17.44 -10.49
N GLN A 138 -1.77 -18.54 -9.81
CA GLN A 138 -2.94 -18.58 -8.92
C GLN A 138 -2.78 -17.63 -7.72
N VAL A 139 -1.62 -17.63 -7.07
CA VAL A 139 -1.34 -16.76 -5.92
C VAL A 139 -1.34 -15.28 -6.34
N VAL A 140 -0.69 -14.95 -7.46
CA VAL A 140 -0.66 -13.59 -8.02
C VAL A 140 -2.06 -13.14 -8.43
N GLY A 141 -2.84 -14.01 -9.08
CA GLY A 141 -4.23 -13.75 -9.44
C GLY A 141 -5.09 -13.45 -8.21
N GLY A 142 -4.98 -14.26 -7.16
CA GLY A 142 -5.70 -14.05 -5.90
C GLY A 142 -5.33 -12.74 -5.20
N PHE A 143 -4.05 -12.37 -5.20
CA PHE A 143 -3.58 -11.10 -4.65
C PHE A 143 -4.10 -9.90 -5.45
N ASN A 144 -4.02 -9.95 -6.78
CA ASN A 144 -4.54 -8.89 -7.66
C ASN A 144 -6.06 -8.70 -7.49
N ALA A 145 -6.81 -9.80 -7.32
CA ALA A 145 -8.24 -9.74 -7.04
C ALA A 145 -8.53 -9.07 -5.70
N PHE A 146 -7.79 -9.43 -4.64
CA PHE A 146 -7.92 -8.82 -3.32
C PHE A 146 -7.63 -7.30 -3.37
N VAL A 147 -6.50 -6.90 -3.98
CA VAL A 147 -6.13 -5.48 -4.13
C VAL A 147 -7.21 -4.72 -4.89
N SER A 148 -7.76 -5.31 -5.96
CA SER A 148 -8.83 -4.69 -6.75
C SER A 148 -10.08 -4.44 -5.91
N ARG A 149 -10.50 -5.40 -5.06
CA ARG A 149 -11.65 -5.23 -4.16
C ARG A 149 -11.40 -4.17 -3.09
N VAL A 150 -10.19 -4.10 -2.53
CA VAL A 150 -9.81 -3.05 -1.56
C VAL A 150 -9.84 -1.66 -2.22
N ALA A 151 -9.26 -1.54 -3.41
CA ALA A 151 -9.28 -0.31 -4.19
C ALA A 151 -10.71 0.13 -4.54
N GLY A 152 -11.58 -0.82 -4.92
CA GLY A 152 -12.99 -0.58 -5.17
C GLY A 152 -13.73 -0.03 -3.95
N ARG A 153 -13.49 -0.60 -2.75
CA ARG A 153 -14.10 -0.09 -1.49
C ARG A 153 -13.59 1.31 -1.13
N TYR A 154 -12.30 1.58 -1.32
CA TYR A 154 -11.76 2.93 -1.13
C TYR A 154 -12.39 3.93 -2.11
N ALA A 155 -12.49 3.56 -3.39
CA ALA A 155 -13.15 4.38 -4.40
C ALA A 155 -14.60 4.67 -4.02
N THR A 156 -15.37 3.66 -3.58
CA THR A 156 -16.74 3.87 -3.07
C THR A 156 -16.75 4.90 -1.94
N ALA A 157 -15.89 4.75 -0.92
CA ALA A 157 -15.85 5.64 0.24
C ALA A 157 -15.48 7.09 -0.12
N VAL A 158 -14.62 7.29 -1.13
CA VAL A 158 -14.30 8.63 -1.65
C VAL A 158 -15.49 9.19 -2.44
N LEU A 159 -16.05 8.41 -3.36
CA LEU A 159 -17.14 8.82 -4.24
C LEU A 159 -18.43 9.12 -3.48
N GLU A 160 -18.74 8.40 -2.40
CA GLU A 160 -19.89 8.70 -1.54
C GLU A 160 -19.76 10.10 -0.90
N ARG A 161 -18.53 10.59 -0.67
CA ARG A 161 -18.27 11.92 -0.07
C ARG A 161 -18.20 13.04 -1.11
N SER A 162 -17.62 12.75 -2.28
CA SER A 162 -17.35 13.76 -3.30
C SER A 162 -18.37 13.81 -4.44
N GLY A 163 -19.11 12.73 -4.66
CA GLY A 163 -20.07 12.55 -5.74
C GLY A 163 -21.51 12.44 -5.24
N GLY A 164 -22.36 11.77 -6.02
CA GLY A 164 -23.78 11.61 -5.77
C GLY A 164 -24.68 12.58 -6.57
N PRO A 165 -26.00 12.52 -6.36
CA PRO A 165 -26.97 13.26 -7.16
C PRO A 165 -26.71 14.76 -7.20
N GLY A 166 -26.63 15.34 -8.40
CA GLY A 166 -26.42 16.77 -8.61
C GLY A 166 -25.01 17.27 -8.30
N ARG A 167 -24.04 16.37 -8.02
CA ARG A 167 -22.63 16.73 -7.81
C ARG A 167 -21.78 16.27 -8.99
N THR A 168 -20.81 17.10 -9.38
CA THR A 168 -19.78 16.74 -10.36
C THR A 168 -18.50 16.37 -9.63
N LEU A 169 -17.86 15.27 -10.03
CA LEU A 169 -16.60 14.85 -9.41
C LEU A 169 -15.49 15.90 -9.60
N PRO A 170 -14.68 16.17 -8.57
CA PRO A 170 -13.50 17.00 -8.71
C PRO A 170 -12.52 16.42 -9.75
N PRO A 171 -11.80 17.25 -10.54
CA PRO A 171 -10.90 16.76 -11.60
C PRO A 171 -9.84 15.75 -11.14
N MET A 172 -9.35 15.86 -9.90
CA MET A 172 -8.39 14.91 -9.34
C MET A 172 -9.02 13.55 -9.05
N ALA A 173 -10.26 13.52 -8.59
CA ALA A 173 -10.99 12.28 -8.38
C ALA A 173 -11.32 11.60 -9.72
N GLU A 174 -11.70 12.39 -10.73
CA GLU A 174 -11.93 11.89 -12.09
C GLU A 174 -10.65 11.28 -12.68
N MET A 175 -9.50 11.94 -12.51
CA MET A 175 -8.21 11.41 -12.96
C MET A 175 -7.80 10.14 -12.22
N ALA A 176 -8.08 10.04 -10.92
CA ALA A 176 -7.71 8.89 -10.10
C ALA A 176 -8.60 7.66 -10.35
N PHE A 177 -9.92 7.86 -10.48
CA PHE A 177 -10.89 6.77 -10.55
C PHE A 177 -11.49 6.55 -11.94
N GLY A 178 -11.32 7.46 -12.90
CA GLY A 178 -11.84 7.33 -14.26
C GLY A 178 -11.57 5.96 -14.90
N PRO A 179 -10.31 5.48 -14.93
CA PRO A 179 -9.99 4.16 -15.48
C PRO A 179 -10.65 2.97 -14.76
N LEU A 180 -10.97 3.12 -13.47
CA LEU A 180 -11.72 2.12 -12.70
C LEU A 180 -13.21 2.14 -13.08
N LEU A 181 -13.77 3.34 -13.26
CA LEU A 181 -15.18 3.56 -13.59
C LEU A 181 -15.51 3.23 -15.06
N ASP A 182 -14.56 3.40 -15.97
CA ASP A 182 -14.69 3.07 -17.40
C ASP A 182 -14.76 1.56 -17.66
N LYS A 183 -14.21 0.73 -16.77
CA LYS A 183 -14.22 -0.74 -16.93
C LYS A 183 -15.66 -1.26 -16.86
N PRO A 184 -16.11 -2.07 -17.84
CA PRO A 184 -17.44 -2.68 -17.81
C PRO A 184 -17.72 -3.41 -16.51
N ALA A 185 -18.98 -3.36 -16.08
CA ALA A 185 -19.39 -4.10 -14.90
C ALA A 185 -19.21 -5.61 -15.15
N VAL A 186 -18.73 -6.32 -14.16
CA VAL A 186 -18.32 -7.72 -14.30
C VAL A 186 -19.52 -8.63 -14.04
N ASP A 187 -19.83 -9.54 -14.96
CA ASP A 187 -21.09 -10.33 -14.89
C ASP A 187 -21.02 -11.60 -14.02
N TYR A 188 -19.85 -12.02 -13.55
CA TYR A 188 -19.73 -13.29 -12.80
C TYR A 188 -20.07 -13.20 -11.31
N ASP A 189 -20.15 -11.99 -10.74
CA ASP A 189 -20.49 -11.76 -9.33
C ASP A 189 -21.53 -10.64 -9.23
N PRO A 190 -22.80 -10.96 -8.92
CA PRO A 190 -23.88 -9.98 -8.81
C PRO A 190 -23.62 -8.89 -7.77
N VAL A 191 -22.92 -9.21 -6.67
CA VAL A 191 -22.63 -8.24 -5.60
C VAL A 191 -21.57 -7.26 -6.06
N GLU A 192 -20.50 -7.77 -6.66
CA GLU A 192 -19.42 -6.93 -7.22
C GLU A 192 -19.95 -6.06 -8.38
N ARG A 193 -20.86 -6.61 -9.21
CA ARG A 193 -21.53 -5.88 -10.28
C ARG A 193 -22.35 -4.71 -9.75
N GLU A 194 -23.19 -4.93 -8.73
CA GLU A 194 -23.98 -3.86 -8.10
C GLU A 194 -23.07 -2.76 -7.52
N GLU A 195 -21.98 -3.15 -6.85
CA GLU A 195 -21.01 -2.19 -6.31
C GLU A 195 -20.30 -1.37 -7.40
N GLN A 196 -20.02 -1.96 -8.57
CA GLN A 196 -19.44 -1.24 -9.71
C GLN A 196 -20.42 -0.25 -10.31
N LEU A 197 -21.69 -0.64 -10.48
CA LEU A 197 -22.76 0.24 -10.93
C LEU A 197 -23.00 1.38 -9.94
N TYR A 198 -22.97 1.10 -8.63
CA TYR A 198 -23.10 2.13 -7.60
C TYR A 198 -21.99 3.18 -7.66
N ARG A 199 -20.73 2.77 -7.87
CA ARG A 199 -19.61 3.72 -8.03
C ARG A 199 -19.77 4.59 -9.27
N ARG A 200 -20.23 4.02 -10.38
CA ARG A 200 -20.52 4.76 -11.62
C ARG A 200 -21.65 5.75 -11.42
N TRP A 201 -22.71 5.33 -10.74
CA TRP A 201 -23.83 6.18 -10.36
C TRP A 201 -23.38 7.39 -9.52
N LEU A 202 -22.54 7.18 -8.50
CA LEU A 202 -21.97 8.26 -7.70
C LEU A 202 -21.11 9.24 -8.52
N ALA A 203 -20.54 8.77 -9.64
CA ALA A 203 -19.77 9.57 -10.58
C ALA A 203 -20.61 10.26 -11.67
N GLY A 204 -21.94 10.09 -11.65
CA GLY A 204 -22.84 10.63 -12.67
C GLY A 204 -22.85 9.83 -13.98
N ARG A 205 -22.37 8.58 -13.96
CA ARG A 205 -22.36 7.66 -15.10
C ARG A 205 -23.51 6.67 -14.93
N HIS A 206 -24.63 6.94 -15.59
CA HIS A 206 -25.88 6.21 -15.41
C HIS A 206 -26.13 5.13 -16.47
N ASP A 207 -25.08 4.73 -17.21
CA ASP A 207 -25.17 3.63 -18.16
C ASP A 207 -25.52 2.33 -17.42
N ASP A 208 -26.44 1.55 -17.97
CA ASP A 208 -26.90 0.26 -17.44
C ASP A 208 -27.59 0.31 -16.05
N ILE A 209 -28.17 1.46 -15.70
CA ILE A 209 -28.96 1.66 -14.46
C ILE A 209 -30.44 1.84 -14.82
N ASP A 210 -31.30 0.94 -14.33
CA ASP A 210 -32.75 1.08 -14.44
C ASP A 210 -33.34 1.89 -13.27
N ASP A 211 -34.63 2.24 -13.37
CA ASP A 211 -35.32 3.06 -12.37
C ASP A 211 -35.35 2.40 -10.98
N GLU A 212 -35.34 1.07 -10.91
CA GLU A 212 -35.34 0.32 -9.65
C GLU A 212 -33.97 0.39 -8.95
N LEU A 213 -32.88 0.20 -9.70
CA LEU A 213 -31.52 0.36 -9.22
C LEU A 213 -31.22 1.81 -8.82
N ASP A 214 -31.69 2.79 -9.60
CA ASP A 214 -31.52 4.21 -9.28
C ASP A 214 -32.17 4.55 -7.92
N ALA A 215 -33.41 4.10 -7.70
CA ALA A 215 -34.10 4.31 -6.42
C ALA A 215 -33.36 3.68 -5.23
N ARG A 216 -32.85 2.45 -5.39
CA ARG A 216 -32.04 1.78 -4.35
C ARG A 216 -30.73 2.52 -4.05
N PHE A 217 -30.07 3.04 -5.07
CA PHE A 217 -28.83 3.80 -4.91
C PHE A 217 -29.06 5.16 -4.25
N GLN A 218 -30.17 5.83 -4.58
CA GLN A 218 -30.60 7.05 -3.88
C GLN A 218 -30.86 6.79 -2.38
N GLU A 219 -31.59 5.72 -2.04
CA GLU A 219 -31.87 5.34 -0.66
C GLU A 219 -30.57 5.06 0.11
N ARG A 220 -29.69 4.21 -0.42
CA ARG A 220 -28.37 3.90 0.18
C ARG A 220 -27.51 5.15 0.39
N TRP A 221 -27.54 6.08 -0.56
CA TRP A 221 -26.78 7.32 -0.45
C TRP A 221 -27.37 8.25 0.62
N ALA A 222 -28.70 8.33 0.73
CA ALA A 222 -29.38 9.14 1.73
C ALA A 222 -29.17 8.63 3.17
N GLU A 223 -29.09 7.31 3.37
CA GLU A 223 -28.82 6.70 4.69
C GLU A 223 -27.40 7.00 5.25
N ARG A 224 -26.53 7.65 4.47
CA ARG A 224 -25.17 8.03 4.87
C ARG A 224 -25.06 9.43 5.50
N GLU A 225 -26.00 10.33 5.24
CA GLU A 225 -26.06 11.68 5.85
C GLU A 225 -26.66 11.64 7.27
#